data_AF-A0A820QKH4-F1
#
_entry.id   AF-A0A820QKH4-F1
#
_cell.length_a   1.000
_cell.length_b   1.000
_cell.length_c   1.000
_cell.angle_alpha   90.00
_cell.angle_beta   90.00
_cell.angle_gamma   90.00
#
_symmetry.space_group_name_H-M   'P 1'
#
loop_
_entity.id
_entity.type
_entity.pdbx_description
1 polymer ?
#
loop_
_entity_poly.entity_id
_entity_poly.type
_entity_poly.pdbx_seq_one_letter_code
_entity_poly.pdbx_strand_id
1 'polypeptide(L)'
;IITTKQELFQSQKWFDSIRHEIDLIHRTRTQLVVSYHTIHLPSTSPITRYTHTTHILDYFETKLRTGSLVFLTNPYVNIESDFLNRCRLNVIENIQSFFPIAFYQYHPHIITRTYHMTDNSTIELHKSHGWFNSYAFDHIGLYMTDYLKLKQTILSH
;
A
#
# COMPACT_ATOMS: atom_id res chain seq x y z
N ILE A 1 5.92 -10.85 -8.64
CA ILE A 1 6.15 -12.25 -8.20
C ILE A 1 5.50 -13.14 -9.24
N ILE A 2 6.24 -13.72 -10.18
CA ILE A 2 5.72 -14.77 -11.09
C ILE A 2 6.90 -15.67 -11.44
N THR A 3 6.81 -16.98 -11.16
CA THR A 3 7.88 -17.94 -11.47
C THR A 3 7.44 -19.11 -12.35
N THR A 4 6.16 -19.31 -12.67
CA THR A 4 5.72 -20.32 -13.66
C THR A 4 4.52 -19.90 -14.51
N LYS A 5 4.31 -20.57 -15.66
CA LYS A 5 3.14 -20.33 -16.55
C LYS A 5 1.79 -20.58 -15.85
N GLN A 6 1.76 -21.52 -14.91
CA GLN A 6 0.55 -21.87 -14.16
C GLN A 6 0.24 -20.80 -13.10
N GLU A 7 1.26 -20.26 -12.44
CA GLU A 7 1.15 -19.09 -11.56
C GLU A 7 0.73 -17.83 -12.32
N LEU A 8 1.20 -17.64 -13.56
CA LEU A 8 0.78 -16.52 -14.41
C LEU A 8 -0.73 -16.56 -14.69
N PHE A 9 -1.27 -17.73 -15.02
CA PHE A 9 -2.70 -17.89 -15.28
C PHE A 9 -3.55 -17.68 -14.02
N GLN A 10 -3.11 -18.19 -12.87
CA GLN A 10 -3.78 -17.97 -11.59
C GLN A 10 -3.71 -16.49 -11.17
N SER A 11 -2.57 -15.85 -11.36
CA SER A 11 -2.39 -14.43 -11.11
C SER A 11 -3.30 -13.60 -12.02
N GLN A 12 -3.43 -13.96 -13.30
CA GLN A 12 -4.33 -13.28 -14.22
C GLN A 12 -5.80 -13.36 -13.79
N LYS A 13 -6.29 -14.56 -13.43
CA LYS A 13 -7.64 -14.75 -12.89
C LYS A 13 -7.89 -13.93 -11.63
N TRP A 14 -6.92 -13.90 -10.72
CA TRP A 14 -7.00 -13.09 -9.52
C TRP A 14 -7.07 -11.59 -9.84
N PHE A 15 -6.26 -11.10 -10.80
CA PHE A 15 -6.35 -9.71 -11.26
C PHE A 15 -7.71 -9.38 -11.89
N ASP A 16 -8.29 -10.29 -12.67
CA ASP A 16 -9.60 -10.08 -13.28
C ASP A 16 -10.73 -10.04 -12.23
N SER A 17 -10.62 -10.86 -11.17
CA SER A 17 -11.54 -10.81 -10.02
C SER A 17 -11.46 -9.44 -9.31
N ILE A 18 -10.25 -8.94 -9.08
CA ILE A 18 -10.05 -7.63 -8.45
C ILE A 18 -10.62 -6.50 -9.31
N ARG A 19 -10.38 -6.55 -10.63
CA ARG A 19 -10.96 -5.57 -11.56
C ARG A 19 -12.48 -5.54 -11.46
N HIS A 20 -13.12 -6.71 -11.41
CA HIS A 20 -14.56 -6.80 -11.27
C HIS A 20 -15.08 -6.16 -9.97
N GLU A 21 -14.45 -6.44 -8.82
CA GLU A 21 -14.84 -5.82 -7.55
C GLU A 21 -14.66 -4.30 -7.56
N ILE A 22 -13.56 -3.82 -8.13
CA ILE A 22 -13.30 -2.39 -8.29
C ILE A 22 -14.38 -1.73 -9.16
N ASP A 23 -14.78 -2.36 -10.26
CA ASP A 23 -15.84 -1.84 -11.13
C ASP A 23 -17.18 -1.72 -10.39
N LEU A 24 -17.47 -2.63 -9.44
CA LEU A 24 -18.63 -2.54 -8.57
C LEU A 24 -18.52 -1.37 -7.59
N ILE A 25 -17.32 -1.16 -7.01
CA ILE A 25 -17.05 -0.02 -6.11
C ILE A 25 -17.22 1.29 -6.87
N HIS A 26 -16.71 1.41 -8.09
CA HIS A 26 -16.80 2.64 -8.88
C HIS A 26 -18.25 3.02 -9.19
N ARG A 27 -19.11 2.03 -9.47
CA ARG A 27 -20.56 2.25 -9.65
C ARG A 27 -21.26 2.71 -8.37
N THR A 28 -20.80 2.24 -7.21
CA THR A 28 -21.42 2.51 -5.91
C THR A 28 -20.90 3.80 -5.28
N ARG A 29 -19.64 4.16 -5.53
CA ARG A 29 -18.94 5.30 -4.94
C ARG A 29 -18.29 6.15 -6.03
N THR A 30 -19.09 6.98 -6.67
CA THR A 30 -18.69 7.85 -7.79
C THR A 30 -17.61 8.89 -7.45
N GLN A 31 -17.39 9.16 -6.16
CA GLN A 31 -16.33 10.07 -5.70
C GLN A 31 -14.95 9.40 -5.65
N LEU A 32 -14.87 8.07 -5.76
CA LEU A 32 -13.62 7.31 -5.76
C LEU A 32 -13.23 6.96 -7.20
N VAL A 33 -12.10 7.52 -7.64
CA VAL A 33 -11.46 7.13 -8.90
C VAL A 33 -10.47 6.01 -8.60
N VAL A 34 -10.73 4.82 -9.12
CA VAL A 34 -9.85 3.66 -8.97
C VAL A 34 -9.25 3.31 -10.32
N SER A 35 -7.92 3.22 -10.39
CA SER A 35 -7.19 2.94 -11.64
C SER A 35 -6.17 1.83 -11.40
N TYR A 36 -6.14 0.82 -12.28
CA TYR A 36 -5.16 -0.26 -12.22
C TYR A 36 -3.99 -0.02 -13.18
N HIS A 37 -2.79 -0.42 -12.77
CA HIS A 37 -1.59 -0.31 -13.57
C HIS A 37 -0.73 -1.57 -13.42
N THR A 38 -0.25 -2.10 -14.54
CA THR A 38 0.73 -3.19 -14.55
C THR A 38 2.11 -2.60 -14.81
N ILE A 39 3.03 -2.77 -13.88
CA ILE A 39 4.41 -2.29 -14.01
C ILE A 39 5.32 -3.50 -14.21
N HIS A 40 6.05 -3.52 -15.32
CA HIS A 40 7.08 -4.52 -15.57
C HIS A 40 8.37 -4.10 -14.87
N LEU A 41 8.79 -4.88 -13.89
CA LEU A 41 10.06 -4.66 -13.20
C LEU A 41 11.20 -5.29 -14.03
N PRO A 42 12.31 -4.56 -14.27
CA PRO A 42 13.46 -5.11 -14.99
C PRO A 42 14.10 -6.25 -14.19
N SER A 43 14.40 -7.38 -14.83
CA SER A 43 14.93 -8.57 -14.14
C SER A 43 16.39 -8.44 -13.69
N THR A 44 17.07 -7.37 -14.11
CA THR A 44 18.52 -7.17 -13.95
C THR A 44 18.90 -6.33 -12.73
N SER A 45 17.94 -5.65 -12.09
CA SER A 45 18.23 -4.89 -10.88
C SER A 45 18.38 -5.85 -9.69
N PRO A 46 19.47 -5.78 -8.88
CA PRO A 46 19.54 -6.53 -7.64
C PRO A 46 18.30 -6.17 -6.82
N ILE A 47 17.47 -7.18 -6.54
CA ILE A 47 16.12 -7.05 -6.00
C ILE A 47 16.22 -6.68 -4.51
N THR A 48 16.63 -5.46 -4.20
CA THR A 48 16.44 -4.88 -2.88
C THR A 48 15.01 -4.37 -2.82
N ARG A 49 14.23 -4.81 -1.84
CA ARG A 49 12.81 -4.45 -1.67
C ARG A 49 12.54 -2.92 -1.75
N TYR A 50 13.54 -2.12 -1.40
CA TYR A 50 13.55 -0.67 -1.48
C TYR A 50 13.44 -0.10 -2.90
N THR A 51 13.91 -0.82 -3.93
CA THR A 51 13.84 -0.35 -5.32
C THR A 51 12.41 -0.34 -5.84
N HIS A 52 11.54 -1.25 -5.38
CA HIS A 52 10.17 -1.31 -5.88
C HIS A 52 9.37 -0.05 -5.58
N THR A 53 9.53 0.53 -4.40
CA THR A 53 8.83 1.76 -3.98
C THR A 53 9.20 2.95 -4.87
N THR A 54 10.48 3.18 -5.12
CA THR A 54 10.91 4.29 -5.99
C THR A 54 10.48 4.08 -7.43
N HIS A 55 10.53 2.86 -7.97
CA HIS A 55 10.05 2.57 -9.33
C HIS A 55 8.54 2.82 -9.49
N ILE A 56 7.74 2.52 -8.46
CA ILE A 56 6.30 2.83 -8.48
C ILE A 56 6.11 4.35 -8.47
N LEU A 57 6.81 5.08 -7.60
CA LEU A 57 6.71 6.54 -7.54
C LEU A 57 7.17 7.19 -8.85
N ASP A 58 8.25 6.72 -9.45
CA ASP A 58 8.74 7.16 -10.77
C ASP A 58 7.71 6.92 -11.88
N TYR A 59 7.06 5.76 -11.87
CA TYR A 59 5.99 5.47 -12.83
C TYR A 59 4.80 6.43 -12.69
N PHE A 60 4.45 6.79 -11.46
CA PHE A 60 3.30 7.66 -11.16
C PHE A 60 3.62 9.15 -11.17
N GLU A 61 4.90 9.53 -11.18
CA GLU A 61 5.36 10.92 -11.24
C GLU A 61 4.69 11.71 -12.37
N THR A 62 4.62 11.12 -13.56
CA THR A 62 4.04 11.75 -14.76
C THR A 62 2.51 11.70 -14.80
N LYS A 63 1.89 10.87 -13.97
CA LYS A 63 0.44 10.61 -13.94
C LYS A 63 -0.27 11.39 -12.84
N LEU A 64 0.44 11.70 -11.75
CA LEU A 64 -0.10 12.43 -10.62
C LEU A 64 0.21 13.93 -10.75
N ARG A 65 -0.63 14.77 -10.16
CA ARG A 65 -0.33 16.20 -10.03
C ARG A 65 0.87 16.37 -9.09
N THR A 66 1.71 17.35 -9.35
CA THR A 66 2.90 17.62 -8.53
C THR A 66 2.56 17.82 -7.05
N GLY A 67 1.46 18.53 -6.74
CA GLY A 67 0.96 18.72 -5.37
C GLY A 67 0.14 17.56 -4.79
N SER A 68 0.15 16.38 -5.40
CA SER A 68 -0.61 15.23 -4.89
C SER A 68 -0.01 14.71 -3.58
N LEU A 69 -0.88 14.54 -2.58
CA LEU A 69 -0.60 13.72 -1.41
C LEU A 69 -0.73 12.24 -1.81
N VAL A 70 0.35 11.49 -1.65
CA VAL A 70 0.44 10.07 -1.99
C VAL A 70 0.56 9.24 -0.72
N PHE A 71 -0.26 8.20 -0.62
CA PHE A 71 -0.10 7.15 0.37
C PHE A 71 0.22 5.84 -0.35
N LEU A 72 1.45 5.36 -0.20
CA LEU A 72 1.92 4.10 -0.74
C LEU A 72 1.84 3.02 0.34
N THR A 73 1.30 1.86 -0.02
CA THR A 73 1.06 0.72 0.88
C THR A 73 1.13 -0.61 0.13
N ASN A 74 1.26 -1.71 0.86
CA ASN A 74 1.14 -3.07 0.33
C ASN A 74 -0.34 -3.50 0.15
N PRO A 75 -0.66 -4.55 -0.63
CA PRO A 75 -2.03 -5.00 -0.88
C PRO A 75 -2.64 -5.90 0.22
N TYR A 76 -1.85 -6.29 1.22
CA TYR A 76 -2.24 -7.20 2.31
C TYR A 76 -2.68 -6.45 3.58
N VAL A 77 -3.11 -5.19 3.44
CA VAL A 77 -3.62 -4.40 4.58
C VAL A 77 -5.09 -4.08 4.41
N ASN A 78 -5.79 -4.08 5.54
CA ASN A 78 -7.10 -3.46 5.62
C ASN A 78 -6.92 -1.97 5.97
N ILE A 79 -7.41 -1.09 5.10
CA ILE A 79 -7.26 0.35 5.25
C ILE A 79 -8.57 0.95 5.76
N GLU A 80 -8.54 1.37 7.02
CA GLU A 80 -9.66 2.09 7.61
C GLU A 80 -9.62 3.59 7.27
N SER A 81 -10.79 4.21 7.13
CA SER A 81 -10.90 5.64 6.80
C SER A 81 -10.19 6.54 7.82
N ASP A 82 -10.29 6.21 9.11
CA ASP A 82 -9.59 6.90 10.19
C ASP A 82 -8.07 6.81 10.07
N PHE A 83 -7.56 5.68 9.58
CA PHE A 83 -6.14 5.50 9.34
C PHE A 83 -5.65 6.44 8.22
N LEU A 84 -6.39 6.51 7.10
CA LEU A 84 -6.08 7.45 6.01
C LEU A 84 -6.18 8.91 6.46
N ASN A 85 -7.15 9.26 7.30
CA ASN A 85 -7.26 10.61 7.82
C ASN A 85 -6.07 10.96 8.72
N ARG A 86 -5.58 10.02 9.55
CA ARG A 86 -4.34 10.22 10.31
C ARG A 86 -3.14 10.40 9.39
N CYS A 87 -2.99 9.58 8.35
CA CYS A 87 -1.92 9.77 7.36
C CYS A 87 -2.02 11.17 6.73
N ARG A 88 -3.21 11.59 6.30
CA ARG A 88 -3.45 12.91 5.69
C ARG A 88 -3.08 14.07 6.61
N LEU A 89 -3.36 13.97 7.91
CA LEU A 89 -3.06 15.01 8.89
C LEU A 89 -1.57 15.06 9.29
N ASN A 90 -0.86 13.94 9.21
CA ASN A 90 0.54 13.85 9.64
C ASN A 90 1.56 14.01 8.51
N VAL A 91 1.15 13.90 7.24
CA VAL A 91 2.04 14.20 6.11
C VAL A 91 2.13 15.70 5.94
N ILE A 92 3.33 16.25 6.14
CA ILE A 92 3.61 17.68 6.05
C ILE A 92 4.46 17.96 4.81
N GLU A 93 3.98 18.87 3.97
CA GLU A 93 4.69 19.29 2.75
C GLU A 93 6.01 19.98 3.09
N ASN A 94 7.05 19.70 2.30
CA ASN A 94 8.41 20.26 2.42
C ASN A 94 9.20 19.81 3.67
N ILE A 95 8.71 18.87 4.47
CA ILE A 95 9.37 18.49 5.74
C ILE A 95 9.93 17.08 5.70
N GLN A 96 9.14 16.04 5.34
CA GLN A 96 9.63 14.66 5.13
C GLN A 96 8.47 13.72 4.73
N SER A 97 8.79 12.51 4.27
CA SER A 97 7.86 11.38 4.22
C SER A 97 7.44 10.93 5.63
N PHE A 98 6.15 10.68 5.83
CA PHE A 98 5.57 10.12 7.05
C PHE A 98 5.44 8.60 6.96
N PHE A 99 5.89 7.88 7.99
CA PHE A 99 5.75 6.42 8.10
C PHE A 99 4.75 6.09 9.21
N PRO A 100 3.49 5.71 8.88
CA PRO A 100 2.52 5.35 9.90
C PRO A 100 2.88 4.02 10.58
N ILE A 101 2.74 3.98 11.89
CA ILE A 101 2.85 2.73 12.66
C ILE A 101 1.49 2.03 12.61
N ALA A 102 1.40 0.98 11.79
CA ALA A 102 0.19 0.18 11.64
C ALA A 102 0.13 -0.97 12.67
N PHE A 103 -1.09 -1.42 12.97
CA PHE A 103 -1.34 -2.59 13.80
C PHE A 103 -1.37 -3.84 12.91
N TYR A 104 -0.52 -4.82 13.23
CA TYR A 104 -0.42 -6.09 12.52
C TYR A 104 -1.09 -7.17 13.34
N GLN A 105 -2.07 -7.84 12.75
CA GLN A 105 -2.77 -8.94 13.39
C GLN A 105 -1.92 -10.21 13.40
N TYR A 106 -2.05 -10.99 14.47
CA TYR A 106 -1.48 -12.34 14.51
C TYR A 106 -2.25 -13.28 13.60
N HIS A 107 -1.63 -14.42 13.26
CA HIS A 107 -2.29 -15.44 12.45
C HIS A 107 -3.61 -15.90 13.11
N PRO A 108 -4.71 -16.10 12.37
CA PRO A 108 -6.00 -16.49 12.93
C PRO A 108 -5.92 -17.66 13.90
N HIS A 109 -5.20 -18.75 13.56
CA HIS A 109 -4.97 -19.88 14.48
C HIS A 109 -4.38 -19.52 15.85
N ILE A 110 -3.60 -18.45 15.97
CA ILE A 110 -3.06 -17.97 17.25
C ILE A 110 -4.18 -17.28 18.02
N ILE A 111 -4.94 -16.43 17.35
CA ILE A 111 -6.01 -15.64 17.95
C ILE A 111 -7.19 -16.54 18.37
N THR A 112 -7.59 -17.50 17.53
CA THR A 112 -8.70 -18.43 17.78
C THR A 112 -8.46 -19.34 18.99
N ARG A 113 -7.19 -19.63 19.32
CA ARG A 113 -6.85 -20.41 20.52
C ARG A 113 -7.12 -19.64 21.82
N THR A 114 -7.15 -18.31 21.75
CA THR A 114 -7.33 -17.44 22.93
C THR A 114 -8.74 -16.86 22.99
N TYR A 115 -9.42 -16.71 21.86
CA TYR A 115 -10.77 -16.17 21.75
C TYR A 115 -11.57 -16.84 20.62
N HIS A 116 -12.84 -17.15 20.87
CA HIS A 116 -13.78 -17.54 19.82
C HIS A 116 -14.15 -16.31 18.97
N MET A 117 -13.31 -15.98 17.99
CA MET A 117 -13.64 -14.93 17.02
C MET A 117 -14.72 -15.45 16.06
N THR A 118 -15.86 -14.77 16.01
CA THR A 118 -16.83 -14.93 14.92
C THR A 118 -16.35 -14.13 13.71
N ASP A 119 -16.51 -14.71 12.52
CA ASP A 119 -15.97 -14.27 11.22
C ASP A 119 -16.23 -12.79 10.85
N ASN A 120 -17.20 -12.14 11.50
CA ASN A 120 -17.64 -10.76 11.21
C ASN A 120 -17.39 -9.75 12.34
N SER A 121 -16.57 -10.06 13.34
CA SER A 121 -16.25 -9.09 14.40
C SER A 121 -15.15 -8.11 13.96
N THR A 122 -15.42 -6.80 14.05
CA THR A 122 -14.37 -5.78 13.97
C THR A 122 -13.39 -6.05 15.11
N ILE A 123 -12.18 -6.49 14.77
CA ILE A 123 -11.18 -6.90 15.76
C ILE A 123 -10.80 -5.68 16.58
N GLU A 124 -11.22 -5.67 17.85
CA GLU A 124 -10.83 -4.63 18.78
C GLU A 124 -9.30 -4.60 18.91
N LEU A 125 -8.73 -3.40 18.83
CA LEU A 125 -7.30 -3.17 18.95
C LEU A 125 -6.84 -3.57 20.36
N HIS A 126 -6.35 -4.80 20.49
CA HIS A 126 -5.87 -5.35 21.74
C HIS A 126 -4.56 -6.10 21.51
N LYS A 127 -3.66 -6.07 22.50
CA LYS A 127 -2.33 -6.70 22.42
C LYS A 127 -2.39 -8.22 22.22
N SER A 128 -3.52 -8.86 22.51
CA SER A 128 -3.73 -10.29 22.23
C SER A 128 -3.97 -10.59 20.75
N HIS A 129 -4.43 -9.61 19.97
CA HIS A 129 -4.81 -9.79 18.57
C HIS A 129 -3.68 -9.42 17.61
N GLY A 130 -2.60 -8.82 18.11
CA GLY A 130 -1.54 -8.31 17.27
C GLY A 130 -0.61 -7.34 18.00
N TRP A 131 0.14 -6.58 17.22
CA TRP A 131 1.14 -5.66 17.72
C TRP A 131 1.35 -4.49 16.77
N PHE A 132 1.84 -3.37 17.31
CA PHE A 132 2.26 -2.23 16.50
C PHE A 132 3.66 -2.50 15.95
N ASN A 133 3.77 -2.61 14.63
CA ASN A 133 5.03 -2.90 13.97
C ASN A 133 5.78 -1.59 13.64
N SER A 134 6.78 -1.24 14.44
CA SER A 134 7.65 -0.09 14.20
C SER A 134 8.56 -0.23 12.98
N TYR A 135 8.66 -1.44 12.41
CA TYR A 135 9.46 -1.74 11.22
C TYR A 135 8.60 -1.88 9.95
N ALA A 136 7.34 -1.43 9.99
CA ALA A 136 6.43 -1.42 8.86
C ALA A 136 6.73 -0.28 7.87
N PHE A 137 7.91 -0.34 7.23
CA PHE A 137 8.38 0.65 6.26
C PHE A 137 7.74 0.52 4.86
N ASP A 138 6.79 -0.40 4.73
CA ASP A 138 5.98 -0.65 3.54
C ASP A 138 4.80 0.32 3.40
N HIS A 139 4.56 1.16 4.41
CA HIS A 139 3.55 2.23 4.41
C HIS A 139 4.24 3.59 4.45
N ILE A 140 3.97 4.44 3.46
CA ILE A 140 4.61 5.75 3.34
C ILE A 140 3.60 6.78 2.85
N GLY A 141 3.43 7.86 3.60
CA GLY A 141 2.73 9.07 3.17
C GLY A 141 3.74 10.14 2.77
N LEU A 142 3.58 10.76 1.60
CA LEU A 142 4.44 11.85 1.14
C LEU A 142 3.75 12.74 0.11
N TYR A 143 4.23 13.97 -0.06
CA TYR A 143 3.87 14.77 -1.22
C TYR A 143 4.74 14.41 -2.42
N MET A 144 4.14 14.36 -3.61
CA MET A 144 4.88 14.11 -4.84
C MET A 144 5.92 15.22 -5.12
N THR A 145 5.64 16.46 -4.72
CA THR A 145 6.62 17.57 -4.75
C THR A 145 7.89 17.25 -3.96
N ASP A 146 7.76 16.67 -2.78
CA ASP A 146 8.89 16.32 -1.91
C ASP A 146 9.71 15.15 -2.49
N TYR A 147 9.04 14.16 -3.07
CA TYR A 147 9.70 13.07 -3.81
C TYR A 147 10.54 13.59 -4.97
N LEU A 148 9.97 14.49 -5.79
CA LEU A 148 10.64 15.08 -6.94
C LEU A 148 11.89 15.87 -6.55
N LYS A 149 11.79 16.67 -5.48
CA LYS A 149 12.94 17.40 -4.93
C LYS A 149 14.04 16.44 -4.47
N LEU A 150 13.67 15.41 -3.70
CA LEU A 150 14.62 14.40 -3.23
C LEU A 150 15.32 13.69 -4.39
N LYS A 151 14.56 13.28 -5.41
CA LYS A 151 15.07 12.63 -6.62
C LYS A 151 16.07 13.52 -7.36
N GLN A 152 15.76 14.82 -7.52
CA GLN A 152 16.68 15.78 -8.13
C GLN A 152 17.97 15.91 -7.32
N THR A 153 17.89 16.01 -5.99
CA THR A 153 19.06 16.08 -5.11
C THR A 153 19.94 14.83 -5.25
N ILE A 154 19.36 13.64 -5.28
CA ILE A 154 20.11 12.38 -5.42
C ILE A 154 20.78 12.28 -6.80
N LEU A 155 20.10 12.71 -7.87
CA LEU A 155 20.65 12.65 -9.24
C LEU A 155 21.69 13.74 -9.53
N SER A 156 21.70 14.82 -8.75
CA SER A 156 22.68 15.91 -8.88
C SER A 156 24.05 15.62 -8.25
N HIS A 157 24.16 14.51 -7.50
CA HIS A 157 25.38 14.01 -6.88
C HIS A 157 25.89 12.76 -7.60
#